data_AF-A0A0N4W2E1-F1
#
_entry.id   AF-A0A0N4W2E1-F1
#
_cell.length_a   1.000
_cell.length_b   1.000
_cell.length_c   1.000
_cell.angle_alpha   90.00
_cell.angle_beta   90.00
_cell.angle_gamma   90.00
#
_symmetry.space_group_name_H-M   'P 1'
#
loop_
_entity.id
_entity.type
_entity.pdbx_description
1 polymer ?
#
loop_
_entity_poly.entity_id
_entity_poly.type
_entity_poly.pdbx_seq_one_letter_code
_entity_poly.pdbx_strand_id
1 'polypeptide(L)'
;MKVKKIMQDFHDAIEIRDKKISVKFLWGMNHMDLSDNYKAALSRLHQLYNSLRKNDEIWPTYSRIIEEQLQRNIIEDVPHSDNSSSYRTYKYYYEGENRRIVLDANSKKVGQLSLNDVLYKMPTIFPDLLGILIRTRIGKHLITGNVENAFHMIRLQESERNATRSKVKRYD
;
A
#
# COMPACT_ATOMS: atom_id res chain seq x y z
N MET A 1 -2.42 25.11 14.22
CA MET A 1 -3.88 25.01 14.01
C MET A 1 -4.25 24.02 12.90
N LYS A 2 -3.67 24.11 11.69
CA LYS A 2 -3.97 23.18 10.56
C LYS A 2 -3.67 21.69 10.83
N VAL A 3 -2.50 21.35 11.39
CA VAL A 3 -2.09 19.95 11.64
C VAL A 3 -3.03 19.24 12.65
N LYS A 4 -3.42 19.93 13.73
CA LYS A 4 -4.35 19.36 14.73
C LYS A 4 -5.70 19.01 14.11
N LYS A 5 -6.21 19.87 13.22
CA LYS A 5 -7.47 19.62 12.51
C LYS A 5 -7.35 18.40 11.58
N ILE A 6 -6.28 18.31 10.78
CA ILE A 6 -6.05 17.16 9.89
C ILE A 6 -5.95 15.85 10.67
N MET A 7 -5.26 15.86 11.82
CA MET A 7 -5.19 14.69 12.71
C MET A 7 -6.56 14.31 13.27
N GLN A 8 -7.38 15.30 13.64
CA GLN A 8 -8.75 15.06 14.11
C GLN A 8 -9.60 14.47 12.98
N ASP A 9 -9.57 15.07 11.80
CA ASP A 9 -10.30 14.60 10.62
C ASP A 9 -9.87 13.15 10.25
N PHE A 10 -8.59 12.80 10.41
CA PHE A 10 -8.11 11.44 10.24
C PHE A 10 -8.75 10.47 11.24
N HIS A 11 -8.70 10.82 12.54
CA HIS A 11 -9.23 10.00 13.61
C HIS A 11 -10.74 9.80 13.50
N ASP A 12 -11.47 10.86 13.17
CA ASP A 12 -12.92 10.84 12.99
C ASP A 12 -13.33 9.99 11.79
N ALA A 13 -12.46 9.88 10.77
CA ALA A 13 -12.66 9.02 9.62
C ALA A 13 -12.30 7.55 9.88
N ILE A 14 -11.77 7.16 11.04
CA ILE A 14 -11.44 5.76 11.33
C ILE A 14 -12.73 4.97 11.59
N GLU A 15 -12.92 3.89 10.83
CA GLU A 15 -14.01 2.95 11.05
C GLU A 15 -13.49 1.66 11.67
N ILE A 16 -14.11 1.22 12.77
CA ILE A 16 -13.83 -0.06 13.40
C ILE A 16 -15.08 -0.92 13.31
N ARG A 17 -15.05 -1.97 12.48
CA ARG A 17 -16.15 -2.94 12.32
C ARG A 17 -15.57 -4.34 12.40
N ASP A 18 -16.19 -5.23 13.16
CA ASP A 18 -15.76 -6.63 13.31
C ASP A 18 -14.26 -6.79 13.62
N LYS A 19 -13.73 -5.96 14.52
CA LYS A 19 -12.30 -5.89 14.91
C LYS A 19 -11.35 -5.53 13.75
N LYS A 20 -11.86 -5.05 12.62
CA LYS A 20 -11.09 -4.54 11.49
C LYS A 20 -11.09 -3.02 11.52
N ILE A 21 -9.90 -2.45 11.44
CA ILE A 21 -9.70 -1.00 11.38
C ILE A 21 -9.64 -0.62 9.89
N SER A 22 -10.48 0.33 9.47
CA SER A 22 -10.50 0.86 8.11
C SER A 22 -10.32 2.37 8.12
N VAL A 23 -9.40 2.88 7.30
CA VAL A 23 -9.01 4.29 7.27
C VAL A 23 -9.23 4.90 5.89
N LYS A 24 -9.27 6.23 5.84
CA LYS A 24 -9.21 7.00 4.59
C LYS A 24 -7.81 7.53 4.30
N PHE A 25 -7.52 7.78 3.03
CA PHE A 25 -6.34 8.55 2.67
C PHE A 25 -6.47 9.99 3.17
N LEU A 26 -5.34 10.55 3.63
CA LEU A 26 -5.24 11.97 3.89
C LEU A 26 -4.92 12.67 2.58
N TRP A 27 -5.95 13.03 1.82
CA TRP A 27 -5.79 13.71 0.54
C TRP A 27 -5.28 15.14 0.73
N GLY A 28 -4.26 15.51 -0.06
CA GLY A 28 -3.80 16.88 -0.24
C GLY A 28 -4.74 17.67 -1.14
N MET A 29 -4.55 18.99 -1.20
CA MET A 29 -5.43 19.87 -2.00
C MET A 29 -5.36 19.57 -3.51
N ASN A 30 -4.23 19.03 -3.98
CA ASN A 30 -3.93 18.68 -5.37
C ASN A 30 -4.38 17.26 -5.76
N HIS A 31 -5.13 16.53 -4.93
CA HIS A 31 -5.52 15.16 -5.26
C HIS A 31 -6.43 15.02 -6.49
N MET A 32 -7.17 16.08 -6.81
CA MET A 32 -7.99 16.15 -8.03
C MET A 32 -7.15 16.17 -9.31
N ASP A 33 -5.89 16.60 -9.22
CA ASP A 33 -4.95 16.65 -10.34
C ASP A 33 -4.23 15.30 -10.56
N LEU A 34 -4.58 14.26 -9.79
CA LEU A 34 -3.96 12.96 -9.91
C LEU A 34 -4.41 12.24 -11.19
N SER A 35 -3.54 12.22 -12.18
CA SER A 35 -3.78 11.57 -13.48
C SER A 35 -3.81 10.03 -13.42
N ASP A 36 -4.46 9.41 -14.41
CA ASP A 36 -4.29 7.97 -14.66
C ASP A 36 -2.84 7.64 -15.04
N ASN A 37 -2.39 6.43 -14.70
CA ASN A 37 -1.11 5.92 -15.15
C ASN A 37 -1.23 4.61 -15.95
N TYR A 38 -2.40 4.31 -16.53
CA TYR A 38 -2.72 3.03 -17.18
C TYR A 38 -1.68 2.56 -18.20
N LYS A 39 -1.25 3.42 -19.13
CA LYS A 39 -0.27 3.00 -20.16
C LYS A 39 1.09 2.66 -19.55
N ALA A 40 1.50 3.45 -18.56
CA ALA A 40 2.72 3.19 -17.81
C ALA A 40 2.58 1.90 -16.97
N ALA A 41 1.36 1.59 -16.54
CA ALA A 41 1.02 0.35 -15.86
C ALA A 41 1.28 -0.88 -16.68
N LEU A 42 0.64 -0.89 -17.84
CA LEU A 42 0.65 -2.03 -18.73
C LEU A 42 2.07 -2.30 -19.24
N SER A 43 2.81 -1.24 -19.58
CA SER A 43 4.22 -1.35 -19.96
C SER A 43 5.06 -1.99 -18.86
N ARG A 44 4.90 -1.58 -17.59
CA ARG A 44 5.63 -2.19 -16.46
C ARG A 44 5.21 -3.62 -16.21
N LEU A 45 3.92 -3.95 -16.32
CA LEU A 45 3.46 -5.33 -16.19
C LEU A 45 4.07 -6.23 -17.26
N HIS A 46 4.13 -5.78 -18.51
CA HIS A 46 4.79 -6.53 -19.59
C HIS A 46 6.28 -6.74 -19.31
N GLN A 47 6.99 -5.72 -18.83
CA GLN A 47 8.40 -5.85 -18.45
C GLN A 47 8.58 -6.84 -17.29
N LEU A 48 7.71 -6.75 -16.28
CA LEU A 48 7.69 -7.68 -15.16
C LEU A 48 7.48 -9.12 -15.64
N TYR A 49 6.43 -9.37 -16.40
CA TYR A 49 6.12 -10.68 -16.94
C TYR A 49 7.27 -11.25 -17.76
N ASN A 50 7.86 -10.44 -18.65
CA ASN A 50 9.02 -10.83 -19.45
C ASN A 50 10.25 -11.15 -18.61
N SER A 51 10.40 -10.54 -17.43
CA SER A 51 11.47 -10.83 -16.48
C SER A 51 11.18 -12.12 -15.68
N LEU A 52 9.95 -12.30 -15.21
CA LEU A 52 9.57 -13.46 -14.39
C LEU A 52 9.57 -14.75 -15.21
N ARG A 53 9.05 -14.73 -16.44
CA ARG A 53 8.96 -15.93 -17.31
C ARG A 53 10.31 -16.50 -17.73
N LYS A 54 11.40 -15.74 -17.55
CA LYS A 54 12.76 -16.21 -17.86
C LYS A 54 13.34 -17.11 -16.76
N ASN A 55 12.69 -17.17 -15.60
CA ASN A 55 13.12 -17.98 -14.47
C ASN A 55 11.94 -18.82 -13.96
N ASP A 56 12.06 -20.13 -14.15
CA ASP A 56 11.01 -21.10 -13.85
C ASP A 56 10.66 -21.21 -12.36
N GLU A 57 11.51 -20.73 -11.46
CA GLU A 57 11.23 -20.71 -10.01
C GLU A 57 10.50 -19.45 -9.54
N ILE A 58 10.73 -18.32 -10.22
CA ILE A 58 10.23 -17.02 -9.76
C ILE A 58 8.76 -16.82 -10.15
N TRP A 59 8.35 -17.25 -11.34
CA TRP A 59 6.97 -17.09 -11.81
C TRP A 59 5.92 -17.81 -10.93
N PRO A 60 6.13 -19.09 -10.53
CA PRO A 60 5.23 -19.75 -9.57
C PRO A 60 5.21 -19.06 -8.21
N THR A 61 6.36 -18.60 -7.72
CA THR A 61 6.46 -17.87 -6.44
C THR A 61 5.64 -16.59 -6.48
N TYR A 62 5.75 -15.81 -7.56
CA TYR A 62 4.97 -14.59 -7.75
C TYR A 62 3.46 -14.87 -7.75
N SER A 63 3.03 -15.86 -8.51
CA SER A 63 1.62 -16.24 -8.62
C SER A 63 1.06 -16.66 -7.27
N ARG A 64 1.81 -17.47 -6.51
CA ARG A 64 1.43 -17.89 -5.15
C ARG A 64 1.23 -16.70 -4.20
N ILE A 65 2.12 -15.70 -4.22
CA ILE A 65 1.99 -14.53 -3.32
C ILE A 65 0.72 -13.74 -3.65
N ILE A 66 0.37 -13.57 -4.93
CA ILE A 66 -0.87 -12.91 -5.33
C ILE A 66 -2.10 -13.69 -4.82
N GLU A 67 -2.11 -15.01 -5.00
CA GLU A 67 -3.19 -15.86 -4.51
C GLU A 67 -3.34 -15.83 -2.98
N GLU A 68 -2.22 -15.89 -2.24
CA GLU A 68 -2.23 -15.77 -0.78
C GLU A 68 -2.80 -14.42 -0.32
N GLN A 69 -2.49 -13.33 -1.04
CA GLN A 69 -3.06 -12.01 -0.72
C GLN A 69 -4.56 -11.94 -1.00
N LEU A 70 -5.06 -12.58 -2.06
CA LEU A 70 -6.50 -12.68 -2.36
C LEU A 70 -7.21 -13.49 -1.29
N GLN A 71 -6.71 -14.67 -0.96
CA GLN A 71 -7.29 -15.55 0.07
C GLN A 71 -7.35 -14.86 1.43
N ARG A 72 -6.33 -14.06 1.77
CA ARG A 72 -6.28 -13.28 3.01
C ARG A 72 -7.14 -12.01 2.98
N ASN A 73 -7.84 -11.72 1.87
CA ASN A 73 -8.60 -10.49 1.66
C ASN A 73 -7.75 -9.22 1.87
N ILE A 74 -6.48 -9.27 1.45
CA ILE A 74 -5.57 -8.11 1.41
C ILE A 74 -5.79 -7.35 0.10
N ILE A 75 -6.01 -8.08 -1.00
CA ILE A 75 -6.37 -7.54 -2.30
C ILE A 75 -7.68 -8.18 -2.79
N GLU A 76 -8.33 -7.53 -3.75
CA GLU A 76 -9.58 -7.99 -4.35
C GLU A 76 -9.56 -7.78 -5.87
N ASP A 77 -10.39 -8.54 -6.57
CA ASP A 77 -10.61 -8.35 -8.00
C ASP A 77 -11.47 -7.12 -8.26
N VAL A 78 -11.08 -6.34 -9.27
CA VAL A 78 -11.88 -5.20 -9.72
C VAL A 78 -13.01 -5.74 -10.61
N PRO A 79 -14.28 -5.41 -10.33
CA PRO A 79 -15.40 -5.84 -11.15
C PRO A 79 -15.23 -5.42 -12.62
N HIS A 80 -15.56 -6.31 -13.57
CA HIS A 80 -15.42 -6.04 -15.00
C HIS A 80 -16.34 -4.90 -15.49
N SER A 81 -17.40 -4.59 -14.75
CA SER A 81 -18.32 -3.47 -15.02
C SER A 81 -17.77 -2.11 -14.61
N ASP A 82 -16.65 -2.06 -13.88
CA ASP A 82 -16.10 -0.84 -13.34
C ASP A 82 -15.11 -0.20 -14.33
N ASN A 83 -15.63 0.75 -15.13
CA ASN A 83 -14.87 1.55 -16.07
C ASN A 83 -14.11 2.74 -15.42
N SER A 84 -14.01 2.82 -14.08
CA SER A 84 -13.38 3.98 -13.45
C SER A 84 -11.89 4.06 -13.81
N SER A 85 -11.52 5.22 -14.36
CA SER A 85 -10.29 5.48 -15.12
C SER A 85 -9.04 5.62 -14.28
N SER A 86 -9.13 5.52 -12.95
CA SER A 86 -7.98 5.68 -12.05
C SER A 86 -7.19 4.38 -11.93
N TYR A 87 -6.53 3.99 -13.01
CA TYR A 87 -5.56 2.90 -12.99
C TYR A 87 -4.26 3.42 -12.41
N ARG A 88 -3.84 2.79 -11.31
CA ARG A 88 -2.51 2.99 -10.74
C ARG A 88 -1.72 1.70 -10.91
N THR A 89 -0.41 1.77 -10.88
CA THR A 89 0.41 0.60 -11.13
C THR A 89 1.75 0.70 -10.49
N TYR A 90 2.20 -0.49 -10.21
CA TYR A 90 3.15 -0.84 -9.22
C TYR A 90 4.26 -1.61 -9.87
N LYS A 91 5.47 -1.22 -9.48
CA LYS A 91 6.71 -1.78 -9.94
C LYS A 91 7.06 -2.96 -9.04
N TYR A 92 7.40 -4.08 -9.64
CA TYR A 92 8.13 -5.14 -8.96
C TYR A 92 9.58 -4.71 -8.78
N TYR A 93 10.09 -4.90 -7.57
CA TYR A 93 11.51 -4.96 -7.32
C TYR A 93 11.85 -6.37 -6.86
N TYR A 94 12.73 -7.01 -7.63
CA TYR A 94 13.49 -8.16 -7.19
C TYR A 94 14.65 -7.61 -6.36
N GLU A 95 14.49 -7.51 -5.04
CA GLU A 95 15.61 -7.14 -4.17
C GLU A 95 15.50 -7.82 -2.81
N GLY A 96 16.56 -8.56 -2.44
CA GLY A 96 16.70 -9.30 -1.19
C GLY A 96 16.24 -10.76 -1.23
N GLU A 97 16.65 -11.52 -0.21
CA GLU A 97 16.36 -12.96 -0.05
C GLU A 97 14.86 -13.30 0.05
N ASN A 98 14.01 -12.30 0.38
CA ASN A 98 12.63 -12.50 0.83
C ASN A 98 11.51 -12.22 -0.22
N ARG A 99 11.85 -12.03 -1.50
CA ARG A 99 10.89 -12.06 -2.66
C ARG A 99 9.51 -11.40 -2.40
N ARG A 100 9.46 -10.08 -2.16
CA ARG A 100 8.20 -9.35 -1.82
C ARG A 100 7.58 -8.61 -3.01
N ILE A 101 6.25 -8.52 -3.05
CA ILE A 101 5.52 -7.68 -4.03
C ILE A 101 5.35 -6.28 -3.45
N VAL A 102 5.80 -5.25 -4.19
CA VAL A 102 5.77 -3.85 -3.74
C VAL A 102 4.89 -3.00 -4.65
N LEU A 103 4.13 -2.11 -4.02
CA LEU A 103 3.29 -1.12 -4.68
C LEU A 103 4.05 0.23 -4.80
N ASP A 104 4.62 0.51 -5.98
CA ASP A 104 5.25 1.81 -6.29
C ASP A 104 4.26 2.98 -6.40
N ALA A 105 3.96 3.60 -5.27
CA ALA A 105 3.10 4.79 -5.17
C ALA A 105 3.76 6.10 -5.67
N ASN A 106 5.05 6.08 -6.03
CA ASN A 106 5.75 7.23 -6.63
C ASN A 106 5.66 7.24 -8.17
N SER A 107 5.09 6.19 -8.77
CA SER A 107 4.96 6.04 -10.22
C SER A 107 4.07 7.14 -10.82
N LYS A 108 4.64 7.93 -11.73
CA LYS A 108 3.97 9.04 -12.43
C LYS A 108 4.48 9.18 -13.88
N LYS A 109 3.65 9.78 -14.73
CA LYS A 109 4.09 10.26 -16.07
C LYS A 109 4.93 11.53 -15.89
N VAL A 110 5.76 11.87 -16.86
CA VAL A 110 6.54 13.11 -16.85
C VAL A 110 5.60 14.31 -16.73
N GLY A 111 5.87 15.19 -15.76
CA GLY A 111 5.04 16.37 -15.49
C GLY A 111 3.71 16.10 -14.76
N GLN A 112 3.45 14.86 -14.32
CA GLN A 112 2.24 14.50 -13.56
C GLN A 112 2.55 14.22 -12.09
N LEU A 113 1.52 14.23 -11.25
CA LEU A 113 1.62 13.89 -9.83
C LEU A 113 1.53 12.37 -9.63
N SER A 114 2.22 11.87 -8.60
CA SER A 114 2.09 10.50 -8.10
C SER A 114 1.11 10.44 -6.93
N LEU A 115 0.74 9.22 -6.50
CA LEU A 115 -0.09 9.04 -5.31
C LEU A 115 0.57 9.67 -4.08
N ASN A 116 1.87 9.46 -3.88
CA ASN A 116 2.58 10.07 -2.75
C ASN A 116 2.63 11.60 -2.81
N ASP A 117 2.62 12.22 -4.00
CA ASP A 117 2.64 13.68 -4.15
C ASP A 117 1.31 14.35 -3.79
N VAL A 118 0.21 13.59 -3.81
CA VAL A 118 -1.13 14.10 -3.49
C VAL A 118 -1.65 13.66 -2.13
N LEU A 119 -0.85 12.93 -1.35
CA LEU A 119 -1.16 12.59 0.02
C LEU A 119 -0.51 13.62 0.95
N TYR A 120 -1.26 14.02 1.98
CA TYR A 120 -0.72 14.85 3.04
C TYR A 120 0.30 14.05 3.85
N LYS A 121 1.54 14.54 3.91
CA LYS A 121 2.59 13.93 4.72
C LYS A 121 2.29 14.20 6.20
N MET A 122 1.93 13.15 6.93
CA MET A 122 1.74 13.25 8.37
C MET A 122 3.05 13.68 9.06
N PRO A 123 2.97 14.47 10.14
CA PRO A 123 4.10 14.69 11.03
C PRO A 123 4.65 13.35 11.54
N THR A 124 5.93 13.32 11.86
CA THR A 124 6.55 12.15 12.47
C THR A 124 5.88 11.86 13.83
N ILE A 125 5.21 10.71 13.93
CA ILE A 125 4.54 10.25 15.16
C ILE A 125 5.39 9.25 15.97
N PHE A 126 6.65 9.03 15.58
CA PHE A 126 7.48 8.06 16.28
C PHE A 126 7.75 8.52 17.72
N PRO A 127 7.50 7.66 18.72
CA PRO A 127 7.91 7.96 20.09
C PRO A 127 9.43 8.13 20.15
N ASP A 128 9.90 8.98 21.07
CA ASP A 128 11.33 9.16 21.29
C ASP A 128 11.98 7.81 21.66
N LEU A 129 12.88 7.37 20.78
CA LEU A 129 13.59 6.10 20.93
C LEU A 129 14.39 6.08 22.22
N LEU A 130 15.02 7.19 22.60
CA LEU A 130 15.77 7.29 23.85
C LEU A 130 14.84 7.09 25.05
N GLY A 131 13.70 7.78 25.06
CA GLY A 131 12.65 7.58 26.06
C GLY A 131 12.16 6.14 26.16
N ILE A 132 11.99 5.44 25.02
CA ILE A 132 11.64 4.01 25.03
C ILE A 132 12.75 3.19 25.70
N LEU A 133 14.01 3.39 25.30
CA LEU A 133 15.17 2.65 25.83
C LEU A 133 15.40 2.87 27.33
N ILE A 134 15.12 4.08 27.84
CA ILE A 134 15.20 4.37 29.28
C ILE A 134 14.10 3.61 30.02
N ARG A 135 12.85 3.67 29.54
CA ARG A 135 11.72 2.98 30.19
C ARG A 135 11.88 1.46 30.20
N THR A 136 12.45 0.86 29.15
CA THR A 136 12.72 -0.58 29.13
C THR A 136 13.75 -1.02 30.17
N ARG A 137 14.64 -0.12 30.62
CA ARG A 137 15.62 -0.39 31.69
C ARG A 137 15.09 -0.22 33.11
N ILE A 138 13.94 0.46 33.30
CA ILE A 138 13.31 0.61 34.61
C ILE A 138 12.63 -0.70 35.04
N GLY A 139 12.09 -1.45 34.09
CA GLY A 139 11.42 -2.72 34.35
C GLY A 139 12.42 -3.85 34.68
N LYS A 140 12.06 -4.70 35.64
CA LYS A 140 12.82 -5.94 35.95
C LYS A 140 12.74 -6.97 34.81
N HIS A 141 11.66 -6.95 34.05
CA HIS A 141 11.37 -7.87 32.95
C HIS A 141 10.89 -7.09 31.74
N LEU A 142 11.37 -7.45 30.56
CA LEU A 142 10.95 -6.89 29.27
C LEU A 142 10.26 -7.99 28.45
N ILE A 143 9.03 -7.73 28.02
CA ILE A 143 8.31 -8.58 27.07
C ILE A 143 8.36 -7.90 25.72
N THR A 144 8.82 -8.63 24.70
CA THR A 144 8.81 -8.18 23.31
C THR A 144 7.93 -9.11 22.50
N GLY A 145 7.28 -8.56 21.47
CA GLY A 145 6.45 -9.31 20.55
C GLY A 145 6.56 -8.70 19.15
N ASN A 146 6.55 -9.55 18.14
CA ASN A 146 6.50 -9.11 16.74
C ASN A 146 5.06 -9.23 16.23
N VAL A 147 4.53 -8.14 15.68
CA VAL A 147 3.23 -8.16 15.00
C VAL A 147 3.49 -8.41 13.52
N GLU A 148 3.41 -9.67 13.12
CA GLU A 148 3.62 -10.05 11.73
C GLU A 148 2.61 -9.34 10.81
N ASN A 149 3.08 -8.71 9.73
CA ASN A 149 2.25 -8.06 8.72
C ASN A 149 1.29 -6.98 9.28
N ALA A 150 1.70 -6.21 10.30
CA ALA A 150 0.88 -5.19 10.95
C ALA A 150 0.18 -4.21 9.97
N PHE A 151 0.84 -3.83 8.87
CA PHE A 151 0.25 -2.95 7.85
C PHE A 151 -0.99 -3.54 7.18
N HIS A 152 -1.08 -4.88 7.04
CA HIS A 152 -2.25 -5.54 6.43
C HIS A 152 -3.45 -5.64 7.38
N MET A 153 -3.27 -5.31 8.66
CA MET A 153 -4.37 -5.24 9.63
C MET A 153 -5.17 -3.94 9.51
N ILE A 154 -4.58 -2.91 8.89
CA ILE A 154 -5.24 -1.63 8.61
C ILE A 154 -5.75 -1.69 7.17
N ARG A 155 -7.07 -1.57 7.01
CA ARG A 155 -7.73 -1.61 5.71
C ARG A 155 -7.98 -0.21 5.17
N LEU A 156 -8.12 -0.12 3.85
CA LEU A 156 -8.70 1.07 3.22
C LEU A 156 -10.22 0.93 3.17
N GLN A 157 -10.91 2.02 3.47
CA GLN A 157 -12.34 2.11 3.21
C GLN A 157 -12.62 1.96 1.71
N GLU A 158 -13.79 1.42 1.37
CA GLU A 158 -14.17 1.07 0.01
C GLU A 158 -14.07 2.27 -0.96
N SER A 159 -14.44 3.47 -0.50
CA SER A 159 -14.31 4.72 -1.28
C SER A 159 -12.89 5.01 -1.73
N GLU A 160 -11.89 4.50 -1.02
CA GLU A 160 -10.48 4.80 -1.23
C GLU A 160 -9.74 3.74 -2.03
N ARG A 161 -10.26 2.51 -2.13
CA ARG A 161 -9.53 1.38 -2.73
C ARG A 161 -9.21 1.59 -4.21
N ASN A 162 -10.01 2.39 -4.90
CA ASN A 162 -9.76 2.72 -6.31
C ASN A 162 -8.47 3.53 -6.50
N ALA A 163 -8.02 4.24 -5.47
CA ALA A 163 -6.72 4.90 -5.47
C ALA A 163 -5.54 3.92 -5.44
N THR A 164 -5.77 2.63 -5.14
CA THR A 164 -4.74 1.60 -5.08
C THR A 164 -4.91 0.49 -6.10
N ARG A 165 -5.67 0.72 -7.18
CA ARG A 165 -5.82 -0.27 -8.27
C ARG A 165 -4.46 -0.66 -8.84
N SER A 166 -4.35 -1.91 -9.26
CA SER A 166 -3.16 -2.48 -9.87
C SER A 166 -3.51 -3.37 -11.05
N LYS A 167 -2.54 -3.60 -11.94
CA LYS A 167 -2.61 -4.69 -12.93
C LYS A 167 -1.63 -5.78 -12.53
N VAL A 168 -2.14 -7.00 -12.45
CA VAL A 168 -1.39 -8.21 -12.13
C VAL A 168 -1.66 -9.27 -13.20
N LYS A 169 -0.73 -10.19 -13.42
CA LYS A 169 -0.94 -11.37 -14.26
C LYS A 169 -0.99 -12.59 -13.36
N ARG A 170 -2.03 -13.40 -13.47
CA ARG A 170 -2.15 -14.67 -12.74
C ARG A 170 -1.69 -15.83 -13.62
N TYR A 171 -1.38 -16.95 -12.98
CA TYR A 171 -1.21 -18.22 -13.68
C TYR A 171 -2.59 -18.60 -14.25
N ASP A 172 -2.64 -18.89 -15.56
CA ASP A 172 -3.84 -19.42 -16.22
C ASP A 172 -3.78 -20.95 -16.17
#